data_AF-A0A2E8JQ41-F1
#
_entry.id   AF-A0A2E8JQ41-F1
#
_cell.length_a   1.000
_cell.length_b   1.000
_cell.length_c   1.000
_cell.angle_alpha   90.00
_cell.angle_beta   90.00
_cell.angle_gamma   90.00
#
_symmetry.space_group_name_H-M   'P 1'
#
loop_
_entity.id
_entity.type
_entity.pdbx_description
1 polymer ?
#
loop_
_entity_poly.entity_id
_entity_poly.type
_entity_poly.pdbx_seq_one_letter_code
_entity_poly.pdbx_strand_id
1 'polypeptide(L)'
;MPRPKPVHNATDFDLDVTSGDTDMFRWFLLCYLLSKPIQSTVAVKTWRLFVEKGIDTPWGILELSEHRLVSVLHAGSYTRYQHVTARALRICMEQLVRDYEGSLFLMVESSENEDELSKRLQKLYGV
;
A
#
# COMPACT_ATOMS: atom_id res chain seq x y z
N MET A 1 11.03 -23.11 19.87
CA MET A 1 10.45 -21.77 20.09
C MET A 1 9.90 -21.26 18.76
N PRO A 2 8.69 -20.70 18.69
CA PRO A 2 8.24 -20.01 17.49
C PRO A 2 9.15 -18.80 17.24
N ARG A 3 9.57 -18.58 15.98
CA ARG A 3 10.31 -17.35 15.63
C ARG A 3 9.40 -16.15 15.92
N PRO A 4 9.91 -15.07 16.51
CA PRO A 4 9.14 -13.85 16.68
C PRO A 4 8.63 -13.38 15.31
N LYS A 5 7.39 -12.89 15.27
CA LYS A 5 6.85 -12.28 14.05
C LYS A 5 7.70 -11.05 13.72
N PRO A 6 8.12 -10.89 12.46
CA PRO A 6 8.86 -9.69 12.06
C PRO A 6 7.99 -8.46 12.29
N VAL A 7 8.57 -7.46 12.97
CA VAL A 7 7.99 -6.12 13.14
C VAL A 7 8.67 -5.21 12.13
N HIS A 8 7.89 -4.32 11.53
CA HIS A 8 8.35 -3.39 10.50
C HIS A 8 8.01 -1.97 10.94
N ASN A 9 8.98 -1.06 10.85
CA ASN A 9 8.83 0.38 11.03
C ASN A 9 9.18 1.09 9.72
N ALA A 10 8.61 2.28 9.48
CA ALA A 10 8.90 3.06 8.28
C ALA A 10 10.40 3.35 8.10
N THR A 11 11.12 3.61 9.21
CA THR A 11 12.57 3.85 9.22
C THR A 11 13.38 2.63 8.79
N ASP A 12 12.85 1.41 8.90
CA ASP A 12 13.53 0.19 8.39
C ASP A 12 13.63 0.17 6.85
N PHE A 13 12.90 1.09 6.20
CA PHE A 13 12.82 1.25 4.74
C PHE A 13 13.24 2.64 4.27
N ASP A 14 13.93 3.40 5.13
CA ASP A 14 14.38 4.78 4.86
C ASP A 14 13.23 5.74 4.50
N LEU A 15 12.03 5.51 5.06
CA LEU A 15 10.85 6.34 4.83
C LEU A 15 10.65 7.33 5.98
N ASP A 16 10.44 8.60 5.63
CA ASP A 16 9.95 9.61 6.57
C ASP A 16 8.49 9.96 6.27
N VAL A 17 7.58 9.26 6.95
CA VAL A 17 6.12 9.42 6.80
C VAL A 17 5.59 10.78 7.29
N THR A 18 6.43 11.60 7.92
CA THR A 18 6.08 12.96 8.35
C THR A 18 6.53 14.04 7.38
N SER A 19 7.47 13.70 6.48
CA SER A 19 8.09 14.65 5.54
C SER A 19 7.27 14.93 4.28
N GLY A 20 6.39 14.01 3.88
CA GLY A 20 5.60 14.18 2.66
C GLY A 20 4.79 12.96 2.24
N ASP A 21 3.88 13.20 1.31
CA ASP A 21 2.85 12.24 0.91
C ASP A 21 3.41 11.00 0.20
N THR A 22 4.54 11.11 -0.47
CA THR A 22 5.20 9.98 -1.15
C THR A 22 5.65 8.89 -0.18
N ASP A 23 6.37 9.25 0.88
CA ASP A 23 6.87 8.26 1.85
C ASP A 23 5.73 7.70 2.70
N MET A 24 4.73 8.52 3.01
CA MET A 24 3.51 8.04 3.66
C MET A 24 2.74 7.05 2.76
N PHE A 25 2.62 7.33 1.46
CA PHE A 25 2.01 6.42 0.51
C PHE A 25 2.80 5.11 0.35
N ARG A 26 4.13 5.20 0.24
CA ARG A 26 4.99 4.01 0.21
C ARG A 26 4.79 3.16 1.46
N TRP A 27 4.72 3.78 2.63
CA TRP A 27 4.45 3.07 3.87
C TRP A 27 3.06 2.40 3.87
N PHE A 28 2.03 3.15 3.45
CA PHE A 28 0.68 2.62 3.29
C PHE A 28 0.63 1.44 2.32
N LEU A 29 1.30 1.51 1.17
CA LEU A 29 1.37 0.45 0.19
C LEU A 29 2.01 -0.82 0.77
N LEU A 30 3.06 -0.69 1.57
CA LEU A 30 3.67 -1.84 2.26
C LEU A 30 2.69 -2.47 3.27
N CYS A 31 2.03 -1.65 4.10
CA CYS A 31 0.99 -2.11 5.02
C CYS A 31 -0.15 -2.83 4.29
N TYR A 32 -0.58 -2.29 3.14
CA TYR A 32 -1.61 -2.89 2.30
C TYR A 32 -1.20 -4.28 1.80
N LEU A 33 0.05 -4.47 1.36
CA LEU A 33 0.58 -5.76 0.91
C LEU A 33 0.76 -6.75 2.08
N LEU A 34 0.94 -6.27 3.29
CA LEU A 34 1.00 -7.08 4.51
C LEU A 34 -0.38 -7.49 5.06
N SER A 35 -1.47 -6.93 4.52
CA SER A 35 -2.85 -7.20 4.98
C SER A 35 -3.32 -8.65 4.76
N LYS A 36 -2.66 -9.41 3.87
CA LYS A 36 -3.02 -10.80 3.57
C LYS A 36 -2.12 -11.79 4.31
N PRO A 37 -2.56 -13.05 4.52
CA PRO A 37 -1.72 -14.12 5.07
C PRO A 37 -0.55 -14.51 4.14
N ILE A 38 0.48 -13.67 4.10
CA ILE A 38 1.67 -13.78 3.27
C ILE A 38 2.94 -13.61 4.13
N GLN A 39 4.08 -14.12 3.65
CA GLN A 39 5.35 -13.89 4.31
C GLN A 39 5.76 -12.43 4.13
N SER A 40 6.21 -11.78 5.21
CA SER A 40 6.59 -10.37 5.15
C SER A 40 7.72 -10.11 4.15
N THR A 41 8.64 -11.05 3.99
CA THR A 41 9.71 -11.01 2.98
C THR A 41 9.18 -10.92 1.56
N VAL A 42 8.06 -11.59 1.24
CA VAL A 42 7.39 -11.53 -0.06
C VAL A 42 6.70 -10.17 -0.25
N ALA A 43 6.01 -9.67 0.79
CA ALA A 43 5.39 -8.33 0.75
C ALA A 43 6.43 -7.23 0.54
N VAL A 44 7.53 -7.24 1.32
CA VAL A 44 8.64 -6.28 1.21
C VAL A 44 9.31 -6.36 -0.17
N LYS A 45 9.61 -7.57 -0.67
CA LYS A 45 10.18 -7.76 -2.00
C LYS A 45 9.25 -7.17 -3.08
N THR A 46 7.95 -7.43 -2.97
CA THR A 46 6.95 -6.92 -3.91
C THR A 46 6.85 -5.40 -3.85
N TRP A 47 6.80 -4.84 -2.64
CA TRP A 47 6.79 -3.40 -2.40
C TRP A 47 8.01 -2.70 -3.02
N ARG A 48 9.22 -3.24 -2.84
CA ARG A 48 10.43 -2.69 -3.48
C ARG A 48 10.31 -2.67 -5.01
N LEU A 49 9.75 -3.71 -5.63
CA LEU A 49 9.52 -3.73 -7.08
C LEU A 49 8.50 -2.67 -7.53
N PHE A 50 7.51 -2.32 -6.71
CA PHE A 50 6.59 -1.22 -7.02
C PHE A 50 7.35 0.11 -7.02
N VAL A 51 8.14 0.37 -5.97
CA VAL A 51 8.95 1.60 -5.83
C VAL A 51 9.99 1.72 -6.95
N GLU A 52 10.76 0.66 -7.22
CA GLU A 52 11.76 0.64 -8.30
C GLU A 52 11.17 0.91 -9.69
N LYS A 53 9.90 0.58 -9.89
CA LYS A 53 9.17 0.80 -11.15
C LYS A 53 8.41 2.13 -11.20
N GLY A 54 8.47 2.95 -10.15
CA GLY A 54 7.69 4.19 -10.04
C GLY A 54 6.18 3.96 -9.94
N ILE A 55 5.76 2.79 -9.44
CA ILE A 55 4.35 2.39 -9.23
C ILE A 55 4.01 2.59 -7.75
N ASP A 56 4.56 3.63 -7.13
CA ASP A 56 4.49 3.96 -5.72
C ASP A 56 3.69 5.25 -5.50
N THR A 57 2.70 5.48 -6.36
CA THR A 57 1.70 6.53 -6.21
C THR A 57 0.32 5.97 -6.60
N PRO A 58 -0.80 6.56 -6.13
CA PRO A 58 -2.13 6.14 -6.57
C PRO A 58 -2.27 6.20 -8.09
N TRP A 59 -1.75 7.26 -8.71
CA TRP A 59 -1.79 7.45 -10.16
C TRP A 59 -0.95 6.43 -10.93
N GLY A 60 0.29 6.18 -10.51
CA GLY A 60 1.14 5.18 -11.13
C GLY A 60 0.53 3.78 -11.09
N ILE A 61 -0.21 3.45 -10.01
CA ILE A 61 -0.97 2.19 -9.93
C ILE A 61 -2.15 2.19 -10.90
N LEU A 62 -2.90 3.30 -10.98
CA LEU A 62 -4.12 3.38 -11.81
C LEU A 62 -3.83 3.41 -13.32
N GLU A 63 -2.69 3.95 -13.74
CA GLU A 63 -2.21 3.94 -15.13
C GLU A 63 -1.94 2.53 -15.66
N LEU A 64 -1.61 1.58 -14.79
CA LEU A 64 -1.32 0.20 -15.19
C LEU A 64 -2.59 -0.63 -15.32
N SER A 65 -2.73 -1.37 -16.42
CA SER A 65 -3.78 -2.38 -16.52
C SER A 65 -3.67 -3.42 -15.40
N GLU A 66 -4.79 -4.04 -15.02
CA GLU A 66 -4.82 -5.09 -13.98
C GLU A 66 -3.81 -6.20 -14.30
N HIS A 67 -3.70 -6.62 -15.57
CA HIS A 67 -2.73 -7.62 -16.00
C HIS A 67 -1.27 -7.20 -15.73
N ARG A 68 -0.94 -5.91 -15.91
CA ARG A 68 0.40 -5.38 -15.61
C ARG A 68 0.67 -5.38 -14.11
N LEU A 69 -0.30 -4.98 -13.29
CA LEU A 69 -0.19 -5.07 -11.83
C LEU A 69 0.00 -6.51 -11.35
N VAL A 70 -0.78 -7.46 -11.89
CA VAL A 70 -0.60 -8.90 -11.62
C VAL A 70 0.82 -9.34 -11.97
N SER A 71 1.37 -8.87 -13.08
CA SER A 71 2.75 -9.22 -13.49
C SER A 71 3.80 -8.72 -12.49
N VAL A 72 3.62 -7.53 -11.92
CA VAL A 72 4.53 -6.99 -10.88
C VAL A 72 4.39 -7.76 -9.58
N LEU A 73 3.17 -8.04 -9.14
CA LEU A 73 2.89 -8.89 -7.97
C LEU A 73 3.51 -10.29 -8.14
N HIS A 74 3.39 -10.87 -9.33
CA HIS A 74 3.99 -12.17 -9.65
C HIS A 74 5.52 -12.14 -9.54
N ALA A 75 6.18 -11.11 -10.09
CA ALA A 75 7.64 -10.94 -10.00
C ALA A 75 8.11 -10.78 -8.54
N GLY A 76 7.29 -10.15 -7.70
CA GLY A 76 7.47 -10.07 -6.24
C GLY A 76 7.25 -11.38 -5.50
N SER A 77 6.85 -12.45 -6.20
CA SER A 77 6.45 -13.74 -5.63
C SER A 77 5.14 -13.70 -4.82
N TYR A 78 4.32 -12.67 -5.04
CA TYR A 78 2.99 -12.48 -4.42
C TYR A 78 1.89 -13.34 -5.11
N THR A 79 2.24 -14.56 -5.53
CA THR A 79 1.43 -15.36 -6.47
C THR A 79 0.08 -15.80 -5.91
N ARG A 80 0.01 -16.09 -4.62
CA ARG A 80 -1.22 -16.61 -3.94
C ARG A 80 -2.40 -15.65 -4.06
N TYR A 81 -2.13 -14.35 -4.06
CA TYR A 81 -3.16 -13.31 -4.01
C TYR A 81 -3.05 -12.28 -5.14
N GLN A 82 -2.18 -12.48 -6.13
CA GLN A 82 -1.86 -11.49 -7.17
C GLN A 82 -3.11 -10.90 -7.87
N HIS A 83 -4.09 -11.73 -8.26
CA HIS A 83 -5.28 -11.25 -8.96
C HIS A 83 -6.21 -10.46 -8.06
N VAL A 84 -6.53 -11.01 -6.88
CA VAL A 84 -7.43 -10.34 -5.92
C VAL A 84 -6.81 -9.06 -5.38
N THR A 85 -5.49 -9.05 -5.15
CA THR A 85 -4.76 -7.86 -4.69
C THR A 85 -4.62 -6.83 -5.79
N ALA A 86 -4.37 -7.19 -7.05
CA ALA A 86 -4.34 -6.22 -8.15
C ALA A 86 -5.68 -5.49 -8.29
N ARG A 87 -6.79 -6.24 -8.31
CA ARG A 87 -8.13 -5.66 -8.38
C ARG A 87 -8.45 -4.79 -7.16
N ALA A 88 -8.19 -5.31 -5.95
CA ALA A 88 -8.48 -4.60 -4.71
C ALA A 88 -7.67 -3.30 -4.59
N LEU A 89 -6.38 -3.35 -4.95
CA LEU A 89 -5.49 -2.20 -4.91
C LEU A 89 -5.96 -1.10 -5.88
N ARG A 90 -6.40 -1.46 -7.10
CA ARG A 90 -6.96 -0.47 -8.04
C ARG A 90 -8.19 0.22 -7.47
N ILE A 91 -9.15 -0.53 -6.91
CA ILE A 91 -10.35 0.03 -6.29
C ILE A 91 -9.97 0.96 -5.12
N CYS A 92 -9.03 0.52 -4.29
CA CYS A 92 -8.50 1.32 -3.18
C CYS A 92 -7.92 2.66 -3.68
N MET A 93 -7.10 2.63 -4.75
CA MET A 93 -6.53 3.85 -5.32
C MET A 93 -7.60 4.73 -5.95
N GLU A 94 -8.60 4.18 -6.64
CA GLU A 94 -9.74 4.94 -7.18
C GLU A 94 -10.51 5.67 -6.06
N GLN A 95 -10.68 5.05 -4.88
CA GLN A 95 -11.33 5.69 -3.74
C GLN A 95 -10.45 6.79 -3.15
N LEU A 96 -9.17 6.52 -2.90
CA LEU A 96 -8.24 7.51 -2.35
C LEU A 96 -8.13 8.75 -3.26
N VAL A 97 -8.11 8.52 -4.57
CA VAL A 97 -8.16 9.55 -5.60
C VAL A 97 -9.43 10.38 -5.54
N ARG A 98 -10.59 9.71 -5.56
CA ARG A 98 -11.87 10.39 -5.68
C ARG A 98 -12.17 11.22 -4.43
N ASP A 99 -11.82 10.68 -3.26
CA ASP A 99 -12.24 11.24 -1.99
C ASP A 99 -11.16 12.16 -1.38
N TYR A 100 -9.88 12.03 -1.78
CA TYR A 100 -8.74 12.75 -1.20
C TYR A 100 -7.66 13.16 -2.21
N GLU A 101 -7.98 13.23 -3.51
CA GLU A 101 -7.04 13.62 -4.59
C GLU A 101 -5.77 12.74 -4.66
N GLY A 102 -5.83 11.53 -4.09
CA GLY A 102 -4.70 10.60 -4.01
C GLY A 102 -3.80 10.82 -2.79
N SER A 103 -4.09 11.82 -1.96
CA SER A 103 -3.25 12.19 -0.82
C SER A 103 -3.72 11.55 0.49
N LEU A 104 -2.81 10.84 1.14
CA LEU A 104 -3.03 10.38 2.52
C LEU A 104 -2.89 11.54 3.51
N PHE A 105 -2.07 12.56 3.20
CA PHE A 105 -1.99 13.78 4.01
C PHE A 105 -3.34 14.48 4.07
N LEU A 106 -4.02 14.65 2.94
CA LEU A 106 -5.35 15.26 2.92
C LEU A 106 -6.36 14.44 3.73
N MET A 107 -6.25 13.11 3.74
CA MET A 107 -7.07 12.25 4.61
C MET A 107 -6.79 12.50 6.10
N VAL A 108 -5.52 12.66 6.47
CA VAL A 108 -5.12 13.00 7.85
C VAL A 108 -5.63 14.38 8.24
N GLU A 109 -5.44 15.40 7.40
CA GLU A 109 -5.93 16.77 7.63
C GLU A 109 -7.46 16.84 7.71
N SER A 110 -8.14 16.00 6.94
CA SER A 110 -9.60 15.87 7.00
C SER A 110 -10.08 15.14 8.25
N SER A 111 -9.19 14.64 9.10
CA SER A 111 -9.50 13.88 10.31
C SER A 111 -9.26 14.68 11.58
N GLU A 112 -10.30 14.80 12.40
CA GLU A 112 -10.23 15.51 13.68
C GLU A 112 -9.38 14.77 14.72
N ASN A 113 -9.29 13.44 14.62
CA ASN A 113 -8.57 12.58 15.55
C ASN A 113 -8.24 11.21 14.93
N GLU A 114 -7.47 10.40 15.67
CA GLU A 114 -7.04 9.06 15.27
C GLU A 114 -8.21 8.11 14.99
N ASP A 115 -9.29 8.17 15.77
CA ASP A 115 -10.47 7.33 15.56
C ASP A 115 -11.15 7.64 14.22
N GLU A 116 -11.22 8.91 13.85
CA GLU A 116 -11.79 9.34 12.59
C GLU A 116 -10.90 8.96 11.39
N LEU A 117 -9.58 9.12 11.53
CA LEU A 117 -8.61 8.66 10.54
C LEU A 117 -8.71 7.14 10.33
N SER A 118 -8.78 6.38 11.41
CA SER A 118 -8.96 4.93 11.37
C SER A 118 -10.24 4.53 10.62
N LYS A 119 -11.36 5.21 10.90
CA LYS A 119 -12.62 4.99 10.18
C LYS A 119 -12.52 5.34 8.69
N ARG A 120 -11.79 6.40 8.32
CA ARG A 120 -11.57 6.77 6.91
C ARG A 120 -10.70 5.75 6.20
N LEU A 121 -9.61 5.30 6.83
CA LEU A 121 -8.74 4.25 6.31
C LEU A 121 -9.51 2.96 6.07
N GLN A 122 -10.34 2.51 7.02
CA GLN A 122 -11.15 1.29 6.89
C GLN A 122 -12.24 1.37 5.81
N LYS A 123 -12.57 2.55 5.29
CA LYS A 123 -13.47 2.68 4.12
C LYS A 123 -12.77 2.39 2.80
N LEU A 124 -11.43 2.44 2.77
CA LEU A 124 -10.65 2.05 1.61
C LEU A 124 -10.74 0.54 1.41
N TYR A 125 -10.89 0.12 0.16
CA TYR A 125 -11.15 -1.26 -0.18
C TYR A 125 -9.91 -2.13 0.07
N GLY A 126 -10.06 -3.09 1.00
CA GLY A 126 -8.98 -4.01 1.36
C GLY A 126 -8.04 -3.50 2.44
N VAL A 127 -8.37 -2.38 3.08
CA VAL A 127 -7.77 -1.90 4.34
C VAL A 127 -8.55 -2.44 5.54
#